data_AF-A0A8I0ZR45-F1
#
_entry.id   AF-A0A8I0ZR45-F1
#
_cell.length_a   1.000
_cell.length_b   1.000
_cell.length_c   1.000
_cell.angle_alpha   90.00
_cell.angle_beta   90.00
_cell.angle_gamma   90.00
#
_symmetry.space_group_name_H-M   'P 1'
#
loop_
_entity.id
_entity.type
_entity.pdbx_description
1 polymer ?
#
loop_
_entity_poly.entity_id
_entity_poly.type
_entity_poly.pdbx_seq_one_letter_code
_entity_poly.pdbx_strand_id
1 'polypeptide(L)'
;MGQAVEWSGGHSVEWSSEYAFDRSPEDATRAVMRAQAHRDDADRALEMVRLQAIRACAERGLSVRQTAKMLGLTKSTVGRIKRTLDAAPHGIWASEPPQSISTLPAARDQVRAAWGHR
;
A
#
# COMPACT_ATOMS: atom_id res chain seq x y z
N MET A 1 -32.85 -30.98 12.46
CA MET A 1 -32.96 -29.67 13.13
C MET A 1 -31.66 -28.91 12.88
N GLY A 2 -31.61 -28.08 11.84
CA GLY A 2 -30.42 -27.29 11.48
C GLY A 2 -30.65 -25.83 11.85
N GLN A 3 -29.85 -25.30 12.76
CA GLN A 3 -29.90 -23.89 13.14
C GLN A 3 -29.31 -23.04 12.00
N ALA A 4 -30.09 -22.06 11.54
CA ALA A 4 -29.63 -21.01 10.66
C ALA A 4 -28.69 -20.08 11.43
N VAL A 5 -27.45 -19.95 10.95
CA VAL A 5 -26.50 -18.95 11.44
C VAL A 5 -26.91 -17.61 10.82
N GLU A 6 -27.60 -16.78 11.60
CA GLU A 6 -27.85 -15.38 11.24
C GLU A 6 -26.52 -14.60 11.28
N TRP A 7 -26.03 -14.23 10.10
CA TRP A 7 -24.90 -13.32 9.96
C TRP A 7 -25.38 -11.88 10.14
N SER A 8 -25.53 -11.45 11.39
CA SER A 8 -25.80 -10.05 11.75
C SER A 8 -24.51 -9.25 11.72
N GLY A 9 -24.16 -8.75 10.53
CA GLY A 9 -22.96 -7.93 10.35
C GLY A 9 -22.84 -7.34 8.95
N GLY A 10 -23.96 -7.19 8.23
CA GLY A 10 -23.99 -6.46 6.98
C GLY A 10 -23.91 -4.96 7.24
N HIS A 11 -22.71 -4.44 7.50
CA HIS A 11 -22.44 -3.06 7.13
C HIS A 11 -22.52 -3.04 5.60
N SER A 12 -23.74 -2.81 5.09
CA SER A 12 -23.93 -2.31 3.75
C SER A 12 -23.10 -1.04 3.68
N VAL A 13 -21.89 -1.14 3.12
CA VAL A 13 -21.22 0.03 2.60
C VAL A 13 -22.11 0.42 1.44
N GLU A 14 -23.13 1.24 1.71
CA GLU A 14 -23.75 2.03 0.68
C GLU A 14 -22.63 2.87 0.10
N TRP A 15 -22.00 2.35 -0.96
CA TRP A 15 -21.27 3.15 -1.92
C TRP A 15 -22.34 4.05 -2.53
N SER A 16 -22.65 5.14 -1.83
CA SER A 16 -23.76 6.00 -2.20
C SER A 16 -23.51 6.45 -3.63
N SER A 17 -24.49 6.18 -4.49
CA SER A 17 -24.54 6.67 -5.87
C SER A 17 -24.62 8.21 -5.92
N GLU A 18 -24.54 8.90 -4.78
CA GLU A 18 -24.36 10.35 -4.65
C GLU A 18 -23.12 10.89 -5.36
N TYR A 19 -22.16 10.04 -5.73
CA TYR A 19 -21.02 10.49 -6.54
C TYR A 19 -21.39 10.86 -7.99
N ALA A 20 -22.56 10.45 -8.49
CA ALA A 20 -22.89 10.55 -9.91
C ALA A 20 -23.96 11.59 -10.27
N PHE A 21 -24.64 12.20 -9.30
CA PHE A 21 -25.71 13.18 -9.57
C PHE A 21 -25.36 14.54 -8.95
N ASP A 22 -25.27 15.54 -9.83
CA ASP A 22 -25.22 16.98 -9.53
C ASP A 22 -23.92 17.57 -8.98
N ARG A 23 -22.80 17.57 -9.74
CA ARG A 23 -21.70 18.52 -9.48
C ARG A 23 -20.89 18.91 -10.71
N SER A 24 -20.31 20.11 -10.70
CA SER A 24 -19.53 20.68 -11.80
C SER A 24 -18.30 19.80 -12.15
N PRO A 25 -17.67 19.98 -13.32
CA PRO A 25 -16.44 19.25 -13.69
C PRO A 25 -15.32 19.33 -12.64
N GLU A 26 -15.23 20.44 -11.91
CA GLU A 26 -14.26 20.65 -10.83
C GLU A 26 -14.55 19.75 -9.62
N ASP A 27 -15.82 19.55 -9.28
CA ASP A 27 -16.21 18.64 -8.21
C ASP A 27 -16.00 17.17 -8.58
N ALA A 28 -16.29 16.79 -9.84
CA ALA A 28 -15.96 15.47 -10.35
C ALA A 28 -14.44 15.21 -10.31
N THR A 29 -13.63 16.22 -10.64
CA THR A 29 -12.17 16.15 -10.53
C THR A 29 -11.72 15.97 -9.07
N ARG A 30 -12.27 16.75 -8.14
CA ARG A 30 -11.97 16.62 -6.70
C ARG A 30 -12.37 15.25 -6.16
N ALA A 31 -13.51 14.72 -6.59
CA ALA A 31 -13.97 13.37 -6.27
C ALA A 31 -12.97 12.29 -6.71
N VAL A 32 -12.51 12.33 -7.96
CA VAL A 32 -11.52 11.39 -8.49
C VAL A 32 -10.20 11.47 -7.73
N MET A 33 -9.71 12.69 -7.47
CA MET A 33 -8.45 12.90 -6.72
C MET A 33 -8.52 12.31 -5.31
N ARG A 34 -9.65 12.48 -4.60
CA ARG A 34 -9.85 11.86 -3.27
C ARG A 34 -9.87 10.34 -3.35
N ALA A 35 -10.59 9.78 -4.33
CA ALA A 35 -10.64 8.33 -4.51
C ALA A 35 -9.25 7.73 -4.80
N GLN A 36 -8.43 8.43 -5.60
CA GLN A 36 -7.05 8.04 -5.86
C GLN A 36 -6.20 8.08 -4.59
N ALA A 37 -6.27 9.17 -3.81
CA ALA A 37 -5.55 9.28 -2.55
C ALA A 37 -5.92 8.15 -1.58
N HIS A 38 -7.21 7.84 -1.43
CA HIS A 38 -7.66 6.74 -0.58
C HIS A 38 -7.18 5.37 -1.04
N ARG A 39 -7.15 5.14 -2.36
CA ARG A 39 -6.57 3.90 -2.91
C ARG A 39 -5.09 3.79 -2.57
N ASP A 40 -4.33 4.87 -2.76
CA ASP A 40 -2.89 4.87 -2.50
C ASP A 40 -2.59 4.65 -1.00
N ASP A 41 -3.40 5.20 -0.10
CA ASP A 41 -3.33 4.93 1.34
C ASP A 41 -3.66 3.48 1.69
N ALA A 42 -4.69 2.91 1.06
CA ALA A 42 -5.06 1.50 1.24
C ALA A 42 -3.95 0.56 0.75
N ASP A 43 -3.32 0.87 -0.40
CA ASP A 43 -2.21 0.09 -0.95
C ASP A 43 -0.99 0.13 -0.01
N ARG A 44 -0.69 1.30 0.57
CA ARG A 44 0.37 1.43 1.60
C ARG A 44 0.06 0.61 2.85
N ALA A 45 -1.17 0.70 3.36
CA ALA A 45 -1.60 -0.07 4.51
C ALA A 45 -1.47 -1.58 4.28
N LEU A 46 -1.90 -2.05 3.10
CA LEU A 46 -1.79 -3.44 2.71
C LEU A 46 -0.33 -3.91 2.62
N GLU A 47 0.56 -3.08 2.09
CA GLU A 47 1.99 -3.41 2.03
C GLU A 47 2.62 -3.51 3.42
N MET A 48 2.26 -2.60 4.34
CA MET A 48 2.69 -2.68 5.74
C MET A 48 2.22 -3.97 6.42
N VAL A 49 0.95 -4.37 6.22
CA VAL A 49 0.41 -5.61 6.76
C VAL A 49 1.16 -6.83 6.19
N ARG A 50 1.43 -6.84 4.88
CA ARG A 50 2.20 -7.93 4.23
C ARG A 50 3.61 -8.04 4.78
N LEU A 51 4.29 -6.92 4.99
CA LEU A 51 5.62 -6.86 5.60
C LEU A 51 5.62 -7.51 6.99
N GLN A 52 4.69 -7.11 7.86
CA GLN A 52 4.58 -7.65 9.22
C GLN A 52 4.22 -9.14 9.22
N ALA A 53 3.29 -9.56 8.36
CA ALA A 53 2.90 -10.96 8.24
C ALA A 53 4.07 -11.84 7.77
N ILE A 54 4.86 -11.38 6.79
CA ILE A 54 6.04 -12.10 6.30
C ILE A 54 7.13 -12.15 7.35
N ARG A 55 7.36 -11.07 8.10
CA ARG A 55 8.29 -11.03 9.23
C ARG A 55 7.92 -12.06 10.30
N ALA A 56 6.66 -12.08 10.74
CA ALA A 56 6.18 -13.05 11.72
C ALA A 56 6.37 -14.50 11.23
N CYS A 57 6.18 -14.76 9.93
CA CYS A 57 6.45 -16.06 9.35
C CYS A 57 7.95 -16.40 9.35
N ALA A 58 8.81 -15.43 9.06
CA ALA A 58 10.26 -15.61 9.06
C ALA A 58 10.81 -15.88 10.48
N GLU A 59 10.31 -15.16 11.49
CA GLU A 59 10.64 -15.38 12.91
C GLU A 59 10.24 -16.78 13.40
N ARG A 60 9.19 -17.37 12.81
CA ARG A 60 8.78 -18.76 13.03
C ARG A 60 9.58 -19.78 12.21
N GLY A 61 10.61 -19.36 11.49
CA GLY A 61 11.47 -20.22 10.67
C GLY A 61 10.82 -20.76 9.40
N LEU A 62 9.70 -20.18 8.94
CA LEU A 62 9.03 -20.65 7.73
C LEU A 62 9.83 -20.34 6.46
N SER A 63 9.86 -21.30 5.54
CA SER A 63 10.44 -21.10 4.20
C SER A 63 9.56 -20.17 3.34
N VAL A 64 10.17 -19.51 2.35
CA VAL A 64 9.44 -18.65 1.37
C VAL A 64 8.25 -19.37 0.75
N ARG A 65 8.38 -20.67 0.46
CA ARG A 65 7.29 -21.48 -0.11
C ARG A 65 6.14 -21.66 0.87
N GLN A 66 6.43 -21.94 2.14
CA GLN A 66 5.41 -22.10 3.18
C GLN A 66 4.70 -20.77 3.46
N THR A 67 5.45 -19.69 3.60
CA THR A 67 4.90 -18.33 3.80
C THR A 67 4.01 -17.91 2.63
N ALA A 68 4.44 -18.13 1.38
CA ALA A 68 3.65 -17.81 0.20
C ALA A 68 2.33 -18.58 0.17
N LYS A 69 2.35 -19.88 0.51
CA LYS A 69 1.14 -20.70 0.63
C LYS A 69 0.22 -20.22 1.75
N MET A 70 0.78 -19.88 2.91
CA MET A 70 0.03 -19.47 4.11
C MET A 70 -0.67 -18.12 3.91
N LEU A 71 0.01 -17.16 3.28
CA LEU A 71 -0.50 -15.81 3.07
C LEU A 71 -1.25 -15.63 1.74
N GLY A 72 -1.35 -16.66 0.92
CA GLY A 72 -1.96 -16.57 -0.42
C GLY A 72 -1.19 -15.64 -1.37
N LEU A 73 0.11 -15.46 -1.16
CA LEU A 73 0.97 -14.57 -1.96
C LEU A 73 1.82 -15.36 -2.96
N THR A 74 2.32 -14.68 -3.98
CA THR A 74 3.29 -15.29 -4.89
C THR A 74 4.66 -15.43 -4.21
N LYS A 75 5.41 -16.48 -4.58
CA LYS A 75 6.78 -16.68 -4.07
C LYS A 75 7.70 -15.50 -4.35
N SER A 76 7.53 -14.84 -5.50
CA SER A 76 8.33 -13.67 -5.89
C SER A 76 8.07 -12.46 -4.99
N THR A 77 6.80 -12.22 -4.62
CA THR A 77 6.44 -11.15 -3.67
C THR A 77 7.05 -11.42 -2.30
N VAL A 78 6.88 -12.65 -1.77
CA VAL A 78 7.46 -13.02 -0.47
C VAL A 78 8.99 -12.93 -0.49
N GLY A 79 9.63 -13.42 -1.56
CA GLY A 79 11.09 -13.36 -1.70
C GLY A 79 11.62 -11.93 -1.81
N ARG A 80 10.90 -11.03 -2.49
CA ARG A 80 11.25 -9.61 -2.56
C ARG A 80 11.19 -8.96 -1.18
N ILE A 81 10.08 -9.13 -0.48
CA ILE A 81 9.86 -8.55 0.85
C ILE A 81 10.86 -9.10 1.87
N LYS A 82 11.13 -10.41 1.85
CA LYS A 82 12.11 -11.02 2.76
C LYS A 82 13.51 -10.43 2.57
N ARG A 83 13.96 -10.25 1.32
CA ARG A 83 15.25 -9.57 1.04
C ARG A 83 15.29 -8.15 1.56
N THR A 84 14.18 -7.41 1.45
CA THR A 84 14.08 -6.05 2.00
C THR A 84 14.19 -6.05 3.53
N LEU A 85 13.57 -7.03 4.20
CA LEU A 85 13.69 -7.20 5.66
C LEU A 85 15.11 -7.59 6.07
N ASP A 86 15.75 -8.51 5.34
CA ASP A 86 17.12 -8.96 5.62
C ASP A 86 18.14 -7.83 5.42
N ALA A 87 17.91 -6.92 4.47
CA ALA A 87 18.76 -5.75 4.21
C ALA A 87 18.60 -4.62 5.25
N ALA A 88 17.50 -4.59 6.01
CA ALA A 88 17.21 -3.54 7.00
C ALA A 88 16.62 -4.14 8.30
N PRO A 89 17.42 -4.86 9.10
CA PRO A 89 16.92 -5.64 10.24
C PRO A 89 16.26 -4.79 11.35
N HIS A 90 16.55 -3.48 11.43
CA HIS A 90 16.08 -2.60 12.52
C HIS A 90 15.44 -1.28 12.07
N GLY A 91 15.21 -1.02 10.78
CA GLY A 91 15.21 0.38 10.32
C GLY A 91 14.28 0.83 9.20
N ILE A 92 13.15 0.16 8.93
CA ILE A 92 12.10 0.78 8.08
C ILE A 92 11.03 1.47 8.95
N TRP A 93 11.09 1.32 10.27
CA TRP A 93 10.02 1.71 11.19
C TRP A 93 10.43 2.76 12.23
N ALA A 94 11.67 3.25 12.18
CA ALA A 94 12.07 4.40 12.98
C ALA A 94 11.52 5.67 12.31
N SER A 95 10.34 6.07 12.77
CA SER A 95 9.88 7.46 12.79
C SER A 95 9.84 8.19 11.46
N GLU A 96 8.77 7.95 10.70
CA GLU A 96 7.94 8.92 9.98
C GLU A 96 7.16 8.15 8.90
N PRO A 97 5.87 8.48 8.64
CA PRO A 97 5.25 8.05 7.39
C PRO A 97 6.19 8.45 6.26
N PRO A 98 6.49 7.60 5.27
CA PRO A 98 7.41 7.95 4.20
C PRO A 98 6.90 9.24 3.57
N GLN A 99 7.60 10.34 3.87
CA GLN A 99 7.36 11.63 3.28
C GLN A 99 7.31 11.38 1.78
N SER A 100 6.21 11.81 1.19
CA SER A 100 5.92 11.76 -0.23
C SER A 100 7.20 11.77 -1.05
N ILE A 101 7.46 10.73 -1.84
CA ILE A 101 8.47 10.76 -2.90
C ILE A 101 7.94 11.68 -4.02
N SER A 102 7.70 12.93 -3.66
CA SER A 102 7.19 14.02 -4.47
C SER A 102 8.04 15.25 -4.19
N THR A 103 9.37 15.08 -4.18
CA THR A 103 10.34 16.16 -4.25
C THR A 103 11.59 15.69 -5.00
N LEU A 104 11.42 15.35 -6.28
CA LEU A 104 12.50 15.53 -7.24
C LEU A 104 11.98 16.22 -8.51
N PRO A 105 11.88 17.56 -8.46
CA PRO A 105 12.28 18.37 -9.61
C PRO A 105 13.70 18.94 -9.44
N ALA A 106 14.24 19.02 -8.21
CA ALA A 106 15.46 19.79 -7.95
C ALA A 106 16.79 19.11 -8.38
N ALA A 107 16.85 17.77 -8.43
CA ALA A 107 18.10 17.09 -8.83
C ALA A 107 18.33 17.07 -10.35
N ARG A 108 17.28 17.26 -11.16
CA ARG A 108 17.42 17.27 -12.61
C ARG A 108 18.03 18.59 -13.12
N ASP A 109 17.78 19.69 -12.43
CA ASP A 109 18.34 21.00 -12.78
C ASP A 109 19.77 21.20 -12.28
N GLN A 110 20.17 20.59 -11.15
CA GLN A 110 21.56 20.66 -10.67
C GLN A 110 22.54 19.91 -11.58
N VAL A 111 22.12 18.78 -12.17
CA VAL A 111 22.94 18.05 -13.15
C VAL A 111 23.06 18.84 -14.47
N ARG A 112 22.04 19.64 -14.84
CA ARG A 112 22.09 20.49 -16.04
C ARG A 112 22.97 21.72 -15.86
N ALA A 113 23.03 22.29 -14.66
CA ALA A 113 23.91 23.40 -14.32
C ALA A 113 25.39 22.99 -14.23
N ALA A 114 25.67 21.75 -13.80
CA ALA A 114 27.04 21.23 -13.69
C ALA A 114 27.71 20.91 -15.06
N TRP A 115 26.94 20.83 -16.15
CA TRP A 115 27.42 20.47 -17.49
C TRP A 115 27.39 21.63 -18.49
N GLY A 116 27.40 22.88 -18.02
CA GLY A 116 27.81 24.04 -18.81
C GLY A 116 27.15 24.17 -20.18
N HIS A 117 25.85 24.48 -20.21
CA HIS A 117 25.20 25.02 -21.41
C HIS A 117 24.61 26.41 -21.15
N ARG A 118 25.49 27.35 -20.82
CA ARG A 118 25.71 28.60 -21.56
C ARG A 118 26.93 29.31 -21.01
#